data_AF-A0A3D1QYA8-F1
#
_entry.id   AF-A0A3D1QYA8-F1
#
_cell.length_a   1.000
_cell.length_b   1.000
_cell.length_c   1.000
_cell.angle_alpha   90.00
_cell.angle_beta   90.00
_cell.angle_gamma   90.00
#
_symmetry.space_group_name_H-M   'P 1'
#
loop_
_entity.id
_entity.type
_entity.pdbx_description
1 polymer ?
#
loop_
_entity_poly.entity_id
_entity_poly.type
_entity_poly.pdbx_seq_one_letter_code
_entity_poly.pdbx_strand_id
1 'polypeptide(L)'
;MVRRKELVMESSTYRLIRRMSREEGEKRGAQALRQTLLALMRAKLEELPPEATRVSQIEDLSLLQQTAERLIAASDPKAVTEVLRSLPGKHSKRGDR
;
A
#
# COMPACT_ATOMS: atom_id res chain seq x y z
N MET A 1 -2.03 -31.89 13.14
CA MET A 1 -2.72 -30.75 13.76
C MET A 1 -1.78 -29.54 13.75
N VAL A 2 -1.74 -28.78 12.65
CA VAL A 2 -1.42 -27.33 12.59
C VAL A 2 -2.22 -26.79 11.39
N ARG A 3 -2.80 -25.61 11.57
CA ARG A 3 -4.02 -25.10 10.93
C ARG A 3 -3.84 -24.72 9.46
N ARG A 4 -4.50 -25.46 8.56
CA ARG A 4 -4.68 -25.18 7.12
C ARG A 4 -5.58 -23.96 6.82
N LYS A 5 -5.75 -23.04 7.78
CA LYS A 5 -6.67 -21.89 7.71
C LYS A 5 -5.97 -20.55 7.45
N GLU A 6 -4.64 -20.48 7.56
CA GLU A 6 -3.91 -19.21 7.44
C GLU A 6 -3.43 -18.93 6.00
N LEU A 7 -3.05 -19.95 5.23
CA LEU A 7 -2.62 -19.80 3.83
C LEU A 7 -3.74 -19.48 2.82
N VAL A 8 -5.00 -19.71 3.18
CA VAL A 8 -6.15 -19.36 2.32
C VAL A 8 -6.59 -17.91 2.55
N MET A 9 -6.29 -17.35 3.73
CA MET A 9 -6.71 -15.99 4.11
C MET A 9 -5.90 -14.92 3.36
N GLU A 10 -4.66 -15.22 2.96
CA GLU A 10 -3.83 -14.35 2.11
C GLU A 10 -4.29 -14.33 0.64
N SER A 11 -4.92 -15.41 0.15
CA SER A 11 -5.41 -15.47 -1.23
C SER A 11 -6.69 -14.67 -1.46
N SER A 12 -7.52 -14.47 -0.44
CA SER A 12 -8.81 -13.78 -0.58
C SER A 12 -8.62 -12.28 -0.73
N THR A 13 -7.74 -11.69 0.09
CA THR A 13 -7.41 -10.26 0.05
C THR A 13 -6.70 -9.90 -1.25
N TYR A 14 -5.73 -10.72 -1.68
CA TYR A 14 -5.02 -10.51 -2.95
C TYR A 14 -5.96 -10.60 -4.17
N ARG A 15 -6.88 -11.57 -4.16
CA ARG A 15 -7.90 -11.69 -5.23
C ARG A 15 -8.90 -10.55 -5.21
N LEU A 16 -9.31 -10.07 -4.03
CA LEU A 16 -10.19 -8.90 -3.88
C LEU A 16 -9.53 -7.65 -4.44
N ILE A 17 -8.28 -7.36 -4.07
CA ILE A 17 -7.51 -6.21 -4.58
C ILE A 17 -7.40 -6.26 -6.11
N ARG A 18 -7.13 -7.44 -6.67
CA ARG A 18 -7.01 -7.64 -8.12
C ARG A 18 -8.34 -7.51 -8.86
N ARG A 19 -9.45 -7.96 -8.26
CA ARG A 19 -10.80 -7.86 -8.85
C ARG A 19 -11.33 -6.43 -8.79
N MET A 20 -11.18 -5.77 -7.64
CA MET A 20 -11.55 -4.36 -7.42
C MET A 20 -10.79 -3.42 -8.35
N SER A 21 -9.53 -3.75 -8.69
CA SER A 21 -8.72 -2.98 -9.65
C SER A 21 -9.23 -3.05 -11.09
N ARG A 22 -10.08 -4.02 -11.44
CA ARG A 22 -10.56 -4.25 -12.81
C ARG A 22 -11.95 -3.69 -13.09
N GLU A 23 -12.76 -3.42 -12.07
CA GLU A 23 -14.20 -3.21 -12.23
C GLU A 23 -14.74 -1.83 -11.79
N GLU A 24 -13.96 -1.00 -11.07
CA GLU A 24 -14.45 0.32 -10.66
C GLU A 24 -13.56 1.43 -11.23
N GLY A 25 -14.17 2.30 -12.06
CA GLY A 25 -13.51 3.38 -12.79
C GLY A 25 -12.39 4.02 -11.98
N GLU A 26 -11.21 4.16 -12.61
CA GLU A 26 -9.88 4.38 -12.00
C GLU A 26 -9.83 5.17 -10.68
N LYS A 27 -10.65 6.21 -10.53
CA LYS A 27 -10.78 6.99 -9.30
C LYS A 27 -11.28 6.20 -8.09
N ARG A 28 -12.29 5.34 -8.26
CA ARG A 28 -12.81 4.44 -7.20
C ARG A 28 -11.81 3.33 -6.89
N GLY A 29 -11.20 2.73 -7.92
CA GLY A 29 -10.13 1.74 -7.75
C GLY A 29 -8.93 2.30 -6.98
N ALA A 30 -8.46 3.51 -7.31
CA ALA A 30 -7.37 4.19 -6.61
C ALA A 30 -7.74 4.49 -5.15
N GLN A 31 -8.97 4.94 -4.88
CA GLN A 31 -9.43 5.21 -3.52
C GLN A 31 -9.49 3.94 -2.67
N ALA A 32 -10.01 2.83 -3.23
CA ALA A 32 -10.04 1.54 -2.56
C ALA A 32 -8.63 1.00 -2.28
N LEU A 33 -7.72 1.15 -3.24
CA LEU A 33 -6.30 0.80 -3.07
C LEU A 33 -5.66 1.59 -1.94
N ARG A 34 -5.82 2.93 -1.90
CA ARG A 34 -5.29 3.77 -0.81
C ARG A 34 -5.78 3.32 0.57
N GLN A 35 -7.09 3.06 0.72
CA GLN A 35 -7.66 2.59 1.98
C GLN A 35 -7.09 1.21 2.38
N THR A 36 -6.92 0.32 1.41
CA THR A 36 -6.33 -1.00 1.64
C THR A 36 -4.87 -0.89 2.09
N LEU A 37 -4.10 0.02 1.50
CA LEU A 37 -2.72 0.28 1.90
C LEU A 37 -2.62 0.83 3.32
N LEU A 38 -3.49 1.78 3.69
CA LEU A 38 -3.56 2.32 5.05
C LEU A 38 -3.88 1.22 6.07
N ALA A 39 -4.83 0.33 5.76
CA ALA A 39 -5.16 -0.81 6.60
C ALA A 39 -3.99 -1.79 6.74
N LEU A 40 -3.29 -2.09 5.64
CA LEU A 40 -2.13 -2.99 5.63
C LEU A 40 -0.96 -2.41 6.44
N MET A 41 -0.73 -1.11 6.36
CA MET A 41 0.26 -0.43 7.19
C MET A 41 -0.11 -0.47 8.68
N ARG A 42 -1.39 -0.24 9.04
CA ARG A 42 -1.87 -0.38 10.43
C ARG A 42 -1.79 -1.80 10.97
N ALA A 43 -1.89 -2.80 10.09
CA ALA A 43 -1.73 -4.20 10.49
C ALA A 43 -0.26 -4.58 10.74
N LYS A 44 0.66 -3.96 9.98
CA LYS A 44 2.10 -4.21 10.08
C LYS A 44 2.82 -3.30 11.08
N LEU A 45 2.26 -2.12 11.37
CA LEU A 45 2.80 -1.12 12.27
C LEU A 45 1.79 -0.85 13.39
N GLU A 46 2.24 -0.85 14.65
CA GLU A 46 1.39 -0.51 15.80
C GLU A 46 0.82 0.92 15.70
N GLU A 47 1.58 1.83 15.09
CA GLU A 47 1.17 3.21 14.81
C GLU A 47 1.58 3.61 13.39
N LEU A 48 0.73 4.39 12.70
CA LEU A 48 1.04 4.87 11.37
C LEU A 48 2.07 6.00 11.43
N PRO A 49 3.23 5.86 10.75
CA PRO A 49 4.22 6.91 10.70
C PRO A 49 3.70 8.08 9.84
N PRO A 50 4.19 9.31 10.05
CA PRO A 50 3.71 10.49 9.33
C PRO A 50 3.84 10.35 7.81
N GLU A 51 4.81 9.56 7.33
CA GLU A 51 5.01 9.22 5.93
C GLU A 51 3.84 8.43 5.32
N ALA A 52 3.03 7.73 6.11
CA ALA A 52 1.83 7.03 5.62
C ALA A 52 0.81 8.00 4.98
N THR A 53 0.81 9.27 5.41
CA THR A 53 -0.03 10.33 4.83
C THR A 53 0.28 10.56 3.34
N ARG A 54 1.50 10.23 2.89
CA ARG A 54 1.91 10.35 1.48
C ARG A 54 1.11 9.39 0.59
N VAL A 55 0.78 8.19 1.09
CA VAL A 55 -0.02 7.20 0.34
C VAL A 55 -1.40 7.76 -0.01
N SER A 56 -2.01 8.52 0.90
CA SER A 56 -3.30 9.18 0.68
C SER A 56 -3.26 10.24 -0.42
N GLN A 57 -2.08 10.78 -0.72
CA GLN A 57 -1.84 11.83 -1.72
C GLN A 57 -1.48 11.29 -3.11
N ILE A 58 -1.28 9.97 -3.27
CA ILE A 58 -0.89 9.38 -4.55
C ILE A 58 -2.10 9.24 -5.48
N GLU A 59 -2.17 10.07 -6.52
CA GLU A 59 -3.22 10.03 -7.56
C GLU A 59 -2.98 8.99 -8.65
N ASP A 60 -1.72 8.59 -8.85
CA ASP A 60 -1.34 7.60 -9.84
C ASP A 60 -1.65 6.17 -9.36
N LEU A 61 -2.55 5.48 -10.07
CA LEU A 61 -2.95 4.11 -9.78
C LEU A 61 -1.79 3.11 -9.93
N SER A 62 -0.91 3.30 -10.91
CA SER A 62 0.25 2.43 -11.14
C SER A 62 1.24 2.55 -9.98
N LEU A 63 1.47 3.78 -9.51
CA LEU A 63 2.31 4.05 -8.36
C LEU A 63 1.71 3.45 -7.07
N LEU A 64 0.39 3.51 -6.90
CA LEU A 64 -0.29 2.84 -5.78
C LEU A 64 -0.12 1.32 -5.82
N GLN A 65 -0.24 0.70 -7.00
CA GLN A 65 -0.05 -0.75 -7.17
C GLN A 65 1.39 -1.17 -6.85
N GLN A 66 2.40 -0.45 -7.35
CA GLN A 66 3.80 -0.71 -7.02
C GLN A 66 4.08 -0.53 -5.52
N THR A 67 3.47 0.48 -4.90
CA THR A 67 3.56 0.70 -3.45
C THR A 67 2.95 -0.47 -2.67
N ALA A 68 1.83 -1.01 -3.15
CA ALA A 68 1.18 -2.19 -2.58
C ALA A 68 2.10 -3.41 -2.59
N GLU A 69 2.70 -3.72 -3.74
CA GLU A 69 3.60 -4.86 -3.89
C GLU A 69 4.80 -4.76 -2.96
N ARG A 70 5.41 -3.57 -2.86
CA ARG A 70 6.55 -3.32 -1.97
C ARG A 70 6.18 -3.41 -0.49
N LEU A 71 5.00 -2.92 -0.10
CA LEU A 71 4.51 -3.03 1.28
C LEU A 71 4.12 -4.47 1.67
N ILE A 72 3.62 -5.26 0.72
CA ILE A 72 3.34 -6.68 0.91
C ILE A 72 4.65 -7.44 1.12
N ALA A 73 5.66 -7.17 0.28
CA ALA A 73 6.98 -7.79 0.36
C ALA A 73 7.79 -7.35 1.60
N ALA A 74 7.48 -6.20 2.20
CA ALA A 74 8.11 -5.73 3.42
C ALA A 74 7.77 -6.63 4.61
N SER A 75 8.78 -7.36 5.10
CA SER A 75 8.68 -8.33 6.20
C SER A 75 8.72 -7.69 7.60
N ASP A 76 9.24 -6.48 7.72
CA ASP A 76 9.48 -5.82 9.00
C ASP A 76 9.09 -4.32 8.98
N PRO A 77 8.85 -3.72 10.16
CA PRO A 77 8.46 -2.32 10.28
C PRO A 77 9.45 -1.31 9.66
N LYS A 78 10.75 -1.62 9.64
CA LYS A 78 11.76 -0.73 9.04
C LYS A 78 11.64 -0.76 7.53
N ALA A 79 11.48 -1.94 6.92
CA ALA A 79 11.23 -2.07 5.49
C ALA A 79 9.96 -1.32 5.04
N VAL A 80 8.88 -1.38 5.84
CA VAL A 80 7.67 -0.59 5.58
C VAL A 80 7.97 0.91 5.59
N THR A 81 8.68 1.39 6.60
CA THR A 81 9.08 2.81 6.71
C THR A 81 9.95 3.26 5.52
N GLU A 82 10.89 2.42 5.07
CA GLU A 82 11.74 2.70 3.90
C GLU A 82 10.93 2.79 2.60
N VAL A 83 9.94 1.91 2.42
CA VAL A 83 9.02 2.00 1.27
C VAL A 83 8.28 3.34 1.31
N LEU A 84 7.77 3.77 2.46
CA LEU A 84 7.06 5.05 2.61
C LEU A 84 7.95 6.27 2.39
N ARG A 85 9.22 6.22 2.84
CA ARG A 85 10.20 7.29 2.57
C ARG A 85 10.51 7.42 1.09
N SER A 86 10.55 6.30 0.37
CA SER A 86 10.82 6.28 -1.08
C SER A 86 9.66 6.77 -1.94
N LEU A 87 8.47 6.96 -1.36
CA LEU A 87 7.34 7.53 -2.08
C LEU A 87 7.61 9.01 -2.43
N PRO A 88 7.19 9.45 -3.63
CA PRO A 88 7.33 10.84 -4.02
C PRO A 88 6.48 11.70 -3.06
N GLY A 89 7.16 12.38 -2.14
CA GLY A 89 6.54 13.40 -1.31
C GLY A 89 6.38 14.68 -2.12
N LYS A 90 5.33 15.46 -1.85
CA LYS A 90 5.29 16.89 -2.20
C LYS A 90 6.34 17.67 -1.39
N HIS A 91 7.62 17.37 -1.59
CA HIS A 91 8.77 18.22 -1.26
C HIS A 91 10.04 17.61 -1.87
N SER A 92 10.17 17.77 -3.20
CA SER A 92 11.47 18.10 -3.80
C SER A 92 11.24 18.63 -5.22
N LYS A 93 10.72 19.86 -5.29
CA LYS A 93 11.45 20.85 -6.08
C LYS A 93 12.66 21.25 -5.24
N ARG A 94 13.69 20.40 -5.17
CA ARG A 94 15.04 20.93 -4.98
C ARG A 94 15.43 21.39 -6.38
N GLY A 95 15.53 22.70 -6.53
CA GLY A 95 16.04 23.31 -7.73
C GLY A 95 17.38 22.68 -8.05
N ASP A 96 17.45 22.03 -9.21
CA ASP A 96 18.72 21.84 -9.89
C ASP A 96 18.72 22.88 -11.01
N ARG A 97 19.61 23.86 -10.81
CA ARG A 97 20.08 24.91 -11.73
C ARG A 97 19.29 26.21 -11.80
#